data_AF-A0A4S5EP05-F1
#
_entry.id   AF-A0A4S5EP05-F1
#
_cell.length_a   1.000
_cell.length_b   1.000
_cell.length_c   1.000
_cell.angle_alpha   90.00
_cell.angle_beta   90.00
_cell.angle_gamma   90.00
#
_symmetry.space_group_name_H-M   'P 1'
#
loop_
_entity.id
_entity.type
_entity.pdbx_description
1 polymer ?
#
loop_
_entity_poly.entity_id
_entity_poly.type
_entity_poly.pdbx_seq_one_letter_code
_entity_poly.pdbx_strand_id
1 'polypeptide(L)'
;MESWKLEMAEFARRITDLRGSRSVRGFAKEARVDRADLTRVEQGELLPSERMAARLDSYCATAGELSRWRRRIHAMRTGLPVPPTDEEVGPTDRREFGLLGAAAAAAQISGRIAAAAAIAPPTLREIKADINEIAVAYTTTPAMVLAERAERRWRSTEQMLDGRVHGRTRTVLDLRAGQYSIYLALTANDLGEQAASDTYLDLAGQHAQEAGDRLLSD
;
A
#
# COMPACT_ATOMS: atom_id res chain seq x y z
N MET A 1 -4.26 12.90 43.43
CA MET A 1 -3.44 11.75 42.99
C MET A 1 -3.75 11.51 41.52
N GLU A 2 -2.75 11.54 40.65
CA GLU A 2 -2.97 11.41 39.20
C GLU A 2 -3.51 10.02 38.87
N SER A 3 -4.67 9.94 38.21
CA SER A 3 -5.41 8.69 37.93
C SER A 3 -4.56 7.59 37.27
N TRP A 4 -3.59 7.97 36.43
CA TRP A 4 -2.67 7.02 35.78
C TRP A 4 -1.69 6.35 36.75
N LYS A 5 -1.32 7.00 37.87
CA LYS A 5 -0.43 6.41 38.89
C LYS A 5 -1.14 5.31 39.68
N LEU A 6 -2.45 5.44 39.88
CA LEU A 6 -3.27 4.41 40.53
C LEU A 6 -3.37 3.17 39.64
N GLU A 7 -3.67 3.37 38.36
CA GLU A 7 -3.72 2.27 37.37
C GLU A 7 -2.35 1.58 37.21
N MET A 8 -1.24 2.31 37.30
CA MET A 8 0.10 1.71 37.31
C MET A 8 0.37 0.84 38.55
N ALA A 9 -0.10 1.26 39.72
CA ALA A 9 0.04 0.47 40.94
C ALA A 9 -0.83 -0.80 40.90
N GLU A 10 -2.04 -0.72 40.35
CA GLU A 10 -2.91 -1.88 40.16
C GLU A 10 -2.37 -2.86 39.13
N PHE A 11 -1.77 -2.34 38.05
CA PHE A 11 -1.09 -3.15 37.05
C PHE A 11 0.12 -3.91 37.64
N ALA A 12 0.93 -3.24 38.46
CA ALA A 12 2.06 -3.85 39.15
C ALA A 12 1.62 -4.97 40.12
N ARG A 13 0.53 -4.73 40.86
CA ARG A 13 -0.09 -5.74 41.73
C ARG A 13 -0.58 -6.94 40.93
N ARG A 14 -1.23 -6.72 39.79
CA ARG A 14 -1.73 -7.79 38.91
C ARG A 14 -0.60 -8.69 38.41
N ILE A 15 0.55 -8.13 38.03
CA ILE A 15 1.72 -8.92 37.62
C ILE A 15 2.27 -9.74 38.80
N THR A 16 2.30 -9.14 39.99
CA THR A 16 2.74 -9.84 41.20
C THR A 16 1.83 -11.03 41.52
N ASP A 17 0.51 -10.86 41.39
CA ASP A 17 -0.47 -11.94 41.57
C ASP A 17 -0.30 -13.05 40.52
N LEU A 18 -0.05 -12.70 39.26
CA LEU A 18 0.20 -13.66 38.17
C LEU A 18 1.51 -14.42 38.34
N ARG A 19 2.53 -13.81 38.94
CA ARG A 19 3.78 -14.48 39.29
C ARG A 19 3.58 -15.43 40.49
N GLY A 20 2.75 -15.05 41.44
CA GLY A 20 2.49 -15.81 42.67
C GLY A 20 3.79 -16.07 43.46
N SER A 21 3.97 -17.31 43.94
CA SER A 21 5.16 -17.72 44.72
C SER A 21 6.42 -17.98 43.88
N ARG A 22 6.36 -17.82 42.55
CA ARG A 22 7.50 -18.08 41.67
C ARG A 22 8.57 -17.01 41.84
N SER A 23 9.85 -17.42 41.76
CA SER A 23 10.96 -16.47 41.79
C SER A 23 10.94 -15.55 40.56
N VAL A 24 11.23 -14.26 40.76
CA VAL A 24 11.29 -13.26 39.67
C VAL A 24 12.25 -13.70 38.55
N ARG A 25 13.35 -14.39 38.91
CA ARG A 25 14.31 -14.92 37.92
C ARG A 25 13.71 -16.01 37.04
N GLY A 26 13.02 -16.98 37.65
CA GLY A 26 12.41 -18.09 36.95
C GLY A 26 11.29 -17.61 36.02
N PHE A 27 10.41 -16.77 36.56
CA PHE A 27 9.30 -16.19 35.82
C PHE A 27 9.77 -15.33 34.64
N ALA A 28 10.77 -14.46 34.83
CA ALA A 28 11.33 -13.66 33.74
C ALA A 28 11.94 -14.52 32.63
N LYS A 29 12.66 -15.59 33.01
CA LYS A 29 13.28 -16.53 32.05
C LYS A 29 12.22 -17.27 31.24
N GLU A 30 11.18 -17.78 31.90
CA GLU A 30 10.11 -18.55 31.26
C GLU A 30 9.25 -17.66 30.34
N ALA A 31 8.90 -16.46 30.79
CA ALA A 31 8.19 -15.46 29.99
C ALA A 31 9.08 -14.76 28.93
N ARG A 32 10.38 -15.07 28.89
CA ARG A 32 11.39 -14.45 28.00
C ARG A 32 11.37 -12.91 28.05
N VAL A 33 11.32 -12.37 29.26
CA VAL A 33 11.38 -10.93 29.54
C VAL A 33 12.64 -10.60 30.34
N ASP A 34 13.09 -9.34 30.27
CA ASP A 34 14.23 -8.91 31.06
C ASP A 34 13.86 -8.85 32.56
N ARG A 35 14.75 -9.36 33.40
CA ARG A 35 14.52 -9.46 34.85
C ARG A 35 14.52 -8.08 35.52
N ALA A 36 15.43 -7.20 35.12
CA ALA A 36 15.54 -5.86 35.70
C ALA A 36 14.30 -5.05 35.36
N ASP A 37 13.83 -5.13 34.11
CA ASP A 37 12.58 -4.48 33.69
C ASP A 37 11.37 -5.06 34.41
N LEU A 38 11.27 -6.39 34.57
CA LEU A 38 10.18 -7.02 35.32
C LEU A 38 10.15 -6.57 36.78
N THR A 39 11.30 -6.44 37.42
CA THR A 39 11.39 -5.99 38.81
C THR A 39 10.88 -4.55 38.95
N ARG A 40 11.29 -3.66 38.04
CA ARG A 40 10.85 -2.25 38.05
C ARG A 40 9.36 -2.09 37.73
N VAL A 41 8.81 -3.00 36.93
CA VAL A 41 7.37 -3.06 36.64
C VAL A 41 6.57 -3.53 37.86
N GLU A 42 7.04 -4.56 38.59
CA GLU A 42 6.40 -5.01 39.85
C GLU A 42 6.47 -3.95 40.96
N GLN A 43 7.48 -3.10 40.95
CA GLN A 43 7.61 -1.96 41.87
C GLN A 43 6.74 -0.76 41.45
N GLY A 44 6.10 -0.81 40.28
CA GLY A 44 5.30 0.29 39.74
C GLY A 44 6.11 1.49 39.25
N GLU A 45 7.43 1.36 39.13
CA GLU A 45 8.35 2.42 38.71
C GLU A 45 8.43 2.54 37.18
N LEU A 46 8.17 1.45 36.47
CA LEU A 46 8.28 1.36 35.02
C LEU A 46 6.98 0.82 34.42
N LEU A 47 6.46 1.52 33.41
CA LEU A 47 5.42 0.95 32.55
C LEU A 47 6.08 -0.03 31.57
N PRO A 48 5.64 -1.30 31.48
CA PRO A 48 6.27 -2.25 30.57
C PRO A 48 6.12 -1.80 29.12
N SER A 49 7.10 -2.18 28.30
CA SER A 49 7.01 -2.02 26.86
C SER A 49 5.89 -2.89 26.28
N GLU A 50 5.34 -2.50 25.13
CA GLU A 50 4.28 -3.27 24.43
C GLU A 50 4.70 -4.73 24.21
N ARG A 51 5.95 -4.95 23.81
CA ARG A 51 6.53 -6.27 23.59
C ARG A 51 6.61 -7.11 24.87
N MET A 52 6.87 -6.46 26.01
CA MET A 52 6.91 -7.14 27.31
C MET A 52 5.51 -7.50 27.79
N ALA A 53 4.53 -6.60 27.65
CA ALA A 53 3.13 -6.87 28.00
C ALA A 53 2.54 -8.02 27.17
N ALA A 54 2.79 -8.04 25.86
CA ALA A 54 2.33 -9.11 24.97
C ALA A 54 2.96 -10.48 25.31
N ARG A 55 4.23 -10.50 25.72
CA ARG A 55 4.89 -11.74 26.17
C ARG A 55 4.33 -12.27 27.48
N LEU A 56 4.06 -11.37 28.43
CA LEU A 56 3.42 -11.74 29.68
C LEU A 56 1.99 -12.23 29.44
N ASP A 57 1.24 -11.60 28.54
CA ASP A 57 -0.10 -12.06 28.15
C ASP A 57 -0.09 -13.46 27.56
N SER A 58 0.86 -13.73 26.66
CA SER A 58 1.01 -15.05 26.05
C SER A 58 1.42 -16.12 27.06
N TYR A 59 2.34 -15.80 27.98
CA TYR A 59 2.82 -16.76 28.98
C TYR A 59 1.81 -17.02 30.10
N CYS A 60 1.13 -15.98 30.59
CA CYS A 60 0.10 -16.10 31.63
C CYS A 60 -1.29 -16.46 31.08
N ALA A 61 -1.43 -16.56 29.76
CA ALA A 61 -2.68 -16.80 29.05
C ALA A 61 -3.80 -15.83 29.43
N THR A 62 -3.47 -14.55 29.66
CA THR A 62 -4.42 -13.50 30.07
C THR A 62 -5.18 -12.87 28.91
N ALA A 63 -5.18 -13.50 27.73
CA ALA A 63 -5.92 -13.07 26.53
C ALA A 63 -5.79 -11.57 26.22
N GLY A 64 -4.59 -11.00 26.38
CA GLY A 64 -4.31 -9.60 26.08
C GLY A 64 -4.69 -8.59 27.16
N GLU A 65 -5.10 -9.03 28.36
CA GLU A 65 -5.47 -8.17 29.49
C GLU A 65 -4.37 -7.14 29.82
N LEU A 66 -3.11 -7.58 29.93
CA LEU A 66 -1.98 -6.74 30.32
C LEU A 66 -1.63 -5.73 29.21
N SER A 67 -1.68 -6.16 27.95
CA SER A 67 -1.46 -5.31 26.78
C SER A 67 -2.55 -4.24 26.66
N ARG A 68 -3.81 -4.59 26.90
CA ARG A 68 -4.92 -3.61 26.91
C ARG A 68 -4.80 -2.63 28.07
N TRP A 69 -4.45 -3.11 29.26
CA TRP A 69 -4.29 -2.25 30.44
C TRP A 69 -3.11 -1.28 30.27
N ARG A 70 -1.97 -1.76 29.75
CA ARG A 70 -0.83 -0.90 29.39
C ARG A 70 -1.22 0.18 28.38
N ARG A 71 -2.00 -0.16 27.35
CA ARG A 71 -2.51 0.82 26.37
C ARG A 71 -3.39 1.89 27.02
N ARG A 72 -4.25 1.50 27.97
CA ARG A 72 -5.08 2.43 28.76
C ARG A 72 -4.23 3.42 29.56
N ILE A 73 -3.24 2.92 30.31
CA ILE A 73 -2.34 3.78 31.10
C ILE A 73 -1.54 4.72 30.18
N HIS A 74 -1.07 4.23 29.03
CA HIS A 74 -0.35 5.04 28.07
C HIS A 74 -1.21 6.19 27.50
N ALA A 75 -2.47 5.91 27.14
CA ALA A 75 -3.44 6.93 26.72
C ALA A 75 -3.67 7.98 27.83
N MET A 76 -3.89 7.54 29.08
CA MET A 76 -4.10 8.44 30.21
C MET A 76 -2.88 9.33 30.49
N ARG A 77 -1.66 8.80 30.32
CA ARG A 77 -0.41 9.54 30.58
C ARG A 77 -0.07 10.54 29.47
N THR A 78 -0.44 10.24 28.22
CA THR A 78 0.02 11.02 27.04
C THR A 78 -1.09 11.84 26.38
N GLY A 79 -2.37 11.63 26.73
CA GLY A 79 -3.51 12.32 26.14
C GLY A 79 -3.76 11.97 24.66
N LEU A 80 -3.01 11.02 24.10
CA LEU A 80 -3.07 10.61 22.71
C LEU A 80 -3.74 9.23 22.60
N PRO A 81 -4.67 9.03 21.64
CA PRO A 81 -5.29 7.73 21.42
C PRO A 81 -4.24 6.74 20.90
N VAL A 82 -4.11 5.60 21.58
CA VAL A 82 -3.14 4.56 21.23
C VAL A 82 -3.64 3.77 20.01
N PRO A 83 -2.83 3.57 18.96
CA PRO A 83 -3.22 2.75 17.82
C PRO A 83 -3.42 1.29 18.24
N PRO A 84 -4.44 0.58 17.73
CA PRO A 84 -4.74 -0.77 18.17
C PRO A 84 -3.76 -1.76 17.54
N THR A 85 -3.14 -2.59 18.37
CA THR A 85 -2.61 -3.91 17.99
C THR A 85 -3.70 -4.96 18.20
N ASP A 86 -3.82 -5.83 17.20
CA ASP A 86 -4.88 -6.83 16.99
C ASP A 86 -5.05 -7.80 18.17
N GLU A 87 -6.29 -7.95 18.67
CA GLU A 87 -7.05 -9.21 18.75
C GLU A 87 -8.27 -9.14 19.71
N GLU A 88 -9.28 -9.90 19.30
CA GLU A 88 -10.56 -10.32 19.92
C GLU A 88 -11.77 -9.36 19.92
N VAL A 89 -12.76 -9.77 19.12
CA VAL A 89 -14.09 -9.20 18.93
C VAL A 89 -15.12 -10.05 19.67
N GLY A 90 -15.73 -9.48 20.71
CA GLY A 90 -17.05 -9.87 21.22
C GLY A 90 -18.16 -8.95 20.68
N PRO A 91 -19.43 -9.39 20.67
CA PRO A 91 -20.27 -9.34 19.48
C PRO A 91 -21.29 -8.18 19.45
N THR A 92 -21.64 -7.81 18.22
CA THR A 92 -22.92 -7.21 17.76
C THR A 92 -23.43 -6.02 18.56
N ASP A 93 -23.29 -4.78 18.09
CA ASP A 93 -24.17 -4.19 17.08
C ASP A 93 -23.57 -2.83 16.68
N ARG A 94 -23.77 -2.34 15.44
CA ARG A 94 -23.09 -1.20 14.75
C ARG A 94 -21.88 -1.53 13.86
N ARG A 95 -21.36 -2.78 13.87
CA ARG A 95 -20.20 -3.19 13.04
C ARG A 95 -20.53 -3.52 11.59
N GLU A 96 -21.77 -3.85 11.22
CA GLU A 96 -22.09 -4.25 9.84
C GLU A 96 -21.98 -3.10 8.82
N PHE A 97 -22.43 -1.89 9.16
CA PHE A 97 -22.33 -0.75 8.23
C PHE A 97 -20.87 -0.27 8.02
N GLY A 98 -20.02 -0.40 9.04
CA GLY A 98 -18.59 -0.07 8.95
C GLY A 98 -17.77 -1.18 8.27
N LEU A 99 -18.08 -2.46 8.52
CA LEU A 99 -17.40 -3.59 7.87
C LEU A 99 -17.75 -3.69 6.38
N LEU A 100 -18.99 -3.42 5.97
CA LEU A 100 -19.32 -3.37 4.54
C LEU A 100 -18.57 -2.23 3.84
N GLY A 101 -18.43 -1.06 4.48
CA GLY A 101 -17.63 0.06 3.95
C GLY A 101 -16.12 -0.20 3.93
N ALA A 102 -15.57 -0.82 4.97
CA ALA A 102 -14.15 -1.12 5.08
C ALA A 102 -13.72 -2.34 4.25
N ALA A 103 -14.57 -3.37 4.14
CA ALA A 103 -14.35 -4.50 3.24
C ALA A 103 -14.48 -4.06 1.77
N ALA A 104 -15.41 -3.16 1.44
CA ALA A 104 -15.47 -2.53 0.12
C ALA A 104 -14.23 -1.68 -0.16
N ALA A 105 -13.72 -0.94 0.83
CA ALA A 105 -12.48 -0.17 0.70
C ALA A 105 -11.24 -1.08 0.57
N ALA A 106 -11.15 -2.16 1.34
CA ALA A 106 -10.06 -3.13 1.28
C ALA A 106 -10.11 -3.95 -0.03
N ALA A 107 -11.29 -4.32 -0.52
CA ALA A 107 -11.47 -4.94 -1.83
C ALA A 107 -11.17 -3.95 -2.97
N GLN A 108 -11.50 -2.66 -2.83
CA GLN A 108 -11.05 -1.61 -3.76
C GLN A 108 -9.53 -1.45 -3.73
N ILE A 109 -8.90 -1.44 -2.57
CA ILE A 109 -7.44 -1.31 -2.43
C ILE A 109 -6.74 -2.56 -2.95
N SER A 110 -7.21 -3.75 -2.60
CA SER A 110 -6.72 -5.03 -3.12
C SER A 110 -6.94 -5.13 -4.64
N GLY A 111 -8.10 -4.68 -5.14
CA GLY A 111 -8.39 -4.55 -6.56
C GLY A 111 -7.49 -3.53 -7.26
N ARG A 112 -7.17 -2.39 -6.62
CA ARG A 112 -6.21 -1.40 -7.12
C ARG A 112 -4.78 -1.93 -7.13
N ILE A 113 -4.38 -2.71 -6.13
CA ILE A 113 -3.05 -3.33 -6.03
C ILE A 113 -2.93 -4.47 -7.05
N ALA A 114 -3.95 -5.31 -7.20
CA ALA A 114 -4.01 -6.35 -8.23
C ALA A 114 -4.06 -5.74 -9.65
N ALA A 115 -4.77 -4.62 -9.85
CA ALA A 115 -4.77 -3.87 -11.11
C ALA A 115 -3.43 -3.18 -11.39
N ALA A 116 -2.73 -2.69 -10.35
CA ALA A 116 -1.36 -2.20 -10.48
C ALA A 116 -0.34 -3.35 -10.71
N ALA A 117 -0.66 -4.56 -10.27
CA ALA A 117 0.12 -5.78 -10.49
C ALA A 117 -0.18 -6.49 -11.82
N ALA A 118 -1.23 -6.08 -12.55
CA ALA A 118 -1.58 -6.68 -13.84
C ALA A 118 -0.53 -6.40 -14.93
N ILE A 119 0.17 -5.27 -14.83
CA ILE A 119 1.27 -4.91 -15.73
C ILE A 119 2.50 -4.58 -14.88
N ALA A 120 3.55 -5.37 -15.05
CA ALA A 120 4.76 -5.24 -14.26
C ALA A 120 5.47 -3.90 -14.55
N PRO A 121 6.02 -3.21 -13.54
CA PRO A 121 6.77 -1.96 -13.75
C PRO A 121 7.91 -2.03 -14.79
N PRO A 122 8.63 -3.17 -14.98
CA PRO A 122 9.57 -3.33 -16.09
C PRO A 122 8.93 -3.17 -17.47
N THR A 123 7.72 -3.68 -17.68
CA THR A 123 6.99 -3.57 -18.97
C THR A 123 6.72 -2.11 -19.33
N LEU A 124 6.30 -1.29 -18.36
CA LEU A 124 6.11 0.15 -18.59
C LEU A 124 7.42 0.87 -18.94
N ARG A 125 8.55 0.39 -18.42
CA ARG A 125 9.88 0.93 -18.73
C ARG A 125 10.34 0.52 -20.13
N GLU A 126 10.08 -0.72 -20.52
CA GLU A 126 10.35 -1.25 -21.86
C GLU A 126 9.58 -0.48 -22.93
N ILE A 127 8.29 -0.20 -22.69
CA ILE A 127 7.48 0.63 -23.61
C ILE A 127 8.09 2.02 -23.76
N LYS A 128 8.47 2.67 -22.66
CA LYS A 128 9.14 3.99 -22.72
C LYS A 128 10.46 3.92 -23.48
N ALA A 129 11.26 2.88 -23.28
CA ALA A 129 12.52 2.70 -23.98
C ALA A 129 12.31 2.50 -25.49
N ASP A 130 11.33 1.70 -25.87
CA ASP A 130 10.98 1.45 -27.27
C ASP A 130 10.51 2.73 -28.00
N ILE A 131 9.68 3.56 -27.36
CA ILE A 131 9.28 4.87 -27.90
C ILE A 131 10.51 5.78 -28.11
N ASN A 132 11.44 5.80 -27.15
CA ASN A 132 12.67 6.57 -27.29
C ASN A 132 13.56 6.04 -28.43
N GLU A 133 13.63 4.72 -28.61
CA GLU A 133 14.36 4.11 -29.73
C GLU A 133 13.73 4.49 -31.08
N ILE A 134 12.40 4.48 -31.18
CA ILE A 134 11.68 4.94 -32.38
C ILE A 134 11.98 6.42 -32.64
N ALA A 135 11.94 7.27 -31.60
CA ALA A 135 12.26 8.68 -31.71
C ALA A 135 13.65 8.94 -32.30
N VAL A 136 14.66 8.21 -31.80
CA VAL A 136 16.05 8.31 -32.28
C VAL A 136 16.18 7.79 -33.72
N ALA A 137 15.45 6.72 -34.05
CA ALA A 137 15.51 6.08 -35.35
C ALA A 137 14.69 6.80 -36.44
N TYR A 138 13.80 7.73 -36.06
CA TYR A 138 12.77 8.29 -36.93
C TYR A 138 13.30 8.86 -38.26
N THR A 139 14.41 9.60 -38.22
CA THR A 139 14.99 10.25 -39.41
C THR A 139 15.96 9.37 -40.21
N THR A 140 16.31 8.19 -39.69
CA THR A 140 17.38 7.33 -40.23
C THR A 140 16.87 5.97 -40.70
N THR A 141 15.66 5.58 -40.30
CA THR A 141 15.04 4.31 -40.64
C THR A 141 13.89 4.54 -41.62
N PRO A 142 13.70 3.68 -42.65
CA PRO A 142 12.58 3.82 -43.57
C PRO A 142 11.23 3.85 -42.86
N ALA A 143 10.34 4.74 -43.28
CA ALA A 143 9.03 4.97 -42.64
C ALA A 143 8.19 3.70 -42.51
N MET A 144 8.19 2.83 -43.52
CA MET A 144 7.45 1.55 -43.48
C MET A 144 7.93 0.61 -42.37
N VAL A 145 9.25 0.57 -42.11
CA VAL A 145 9.83 -0.29 -41.06
C VAL A 145 9.49 0.26 -39.67
N LEU A 146 9.53 1.58 -39.51
CA LEU A 146 9.13 2.24 -38.27
C LEU A 146 7.64 2.09 -38.00
N ALA A 147 6.79 2.27 -39.02
CA ALA A 147 5.35 2.11 -38.93
C ALA A 147 4.98 0.71 -38.42
N GLU A 148 5.56 -0.35 -38.99
CA GLU A 148 5.27 -1.72 -38.57
C GLU A 148 5.68 -1.98 -37.10
N ARG A 149 6.83 -1.46 -36.67
CA ARG A 149 7.27 -1.58 -35.27
C ARG A 149 6.34 -0.80 -34.33
N ALA A 150 6.03 0.45 -34.67
CA ALA A 150 5.17 1.32 -33.90
C ALA A 150 3.76 0.73 -33.79
N GLU A 151 3.19 0.20 -34.88
CA GLU A 151 1.84 -0.36 -34.92
C GLU A 151 1.71 -1.60 -34.04
N ARG A 152 2.68 -2.52 -34.10
CA ARG A 152 2.69 -3.70 -33.23
C ARG A 152 2.72 -3.31 -31.75
N ARG A 153 3.52 -2.32 -31.40
CA ARG A 153 3.70 -1.86 -30.02
C ARG A 153 2.50 -1.03 -29.53
N TRP A 154 1.93 -0.21 -30.40
CA TRP A 154 0.69 0.50 -30.18
C TRP A 154 -0.45 -0.48 -29.87
N ARG A 155 -0.71 -1.47 -30.75
CA ARG A 155 -1.75 -2.49 -30.51
C ARG A 155 -1.56 -3.26 -29.21
N SER A 156 -0.31 -3.57 -28.85
CA SER A 156 -0.03 -4.24 -27.58
C SER A 156 -0.35 -3.32 -26.39
N THR A 157 -0.13 -2.02 -26.52
CA THR A 157 -0.47 -1.01 -25.49
C THR A 157 -1.98 -0.82 -25.40
N GLU A 158 -2.70 -0.79 -26.53
CA GLU A 158 -4.17 -0.78 -26.57
C GLU A 158 -4.77 -2.01 -25.87
N GLN A 159 -4.27 -3.21 -26.16
CA GLN A 159 -4.72 -4.43 -25.46
C GLN A 159 -4.48 -4.38 -23.94
N MET A 160 -3.41 -3.71 -23.51
CA MET A 160 -3.16 -3.48 -22.09
C MET A 160 -4.19 -2.51 -21.48
N LEU A 161 -4.63 -1.50 -22.25
CA LEU A 161 -5.66 -0.53 -21.87
C LEU A 161 -7.08 -1.13 -21.83
N ASP A 162 -7.37 -2.08 -22.72
CA ASP A 162 -8.62 -2.87 -22.72
C ASP A 162 -8.74 -3.77 -21.48
N GLY A 163 -7.61 -4.07 -20.84
CA GLY A 163 -7.55 -4.82 -19.59
C GLY A 163 -8.08 -4.02 -18.39
N ARG A 164 -8.13 -4.68 -17.22
CA ARG A 164 -8.53 -4.03 -15.94
C ARG A 164 -7.41 -3.19 -15.34
N VAL A 165 -6.87 -2.22 -16.08
CA VAL A 165 -5.84 -1.28 -15.63
C VAL A 165 -6.47 -0.01 -15.07
N HIS A 166 -5.96 0.50 -13.95
CA HIS A 166 -6.55 1.63 -13.24
C HIS A 166 -5.50 2.60 -12.70
N GLY A 167 -5.94 3.82 -12.38
CA GLY A 167 -5.12 4.83 -11.73
C GLY A 167 -3.87 5.16 -12.53
N ARG A 168 -2.73 5.30 -11.84
CA ARG A 168 -1.47 5.75 -12.46
C ARG A 168 -0.98 4.84 -13.60
N THR A 169 -1.21 3.53 -13.52
CA THR A 169 -0.80 2.60 -14.59
C THR A 169 -1.58 2.86 -15.87
N ARG A 170 -2.90 3.06 -15.78
CA ARG A 170 -3.73 3.43 -16.93
C ARG A 170 -3.27 4.75 -17.54
N THR A 171 -3.13 5.80 -16.73
CA THR A 171 -2.62 7.12 -17.17
C THR A 171 -1.28 7.02 -17.91
N VAL A 172 -0.36 6.18 -17.43
CA VAL A 172 0.92 5.96 -18.10
C VAL A 172 0.74 5.25 -19.44
N LEU A 173 -0.16 4.27 -19.53
CA LEU A 173 -0.44 3.57 -20.78
C LEU A 173 -1.13 4.47 -21.80
N ASP A 174 -2.11 5.28 -21.40
CA ASP A 174 -2.77 6.27 -22.26
C ASP A 174 -1.70 7.21 -22.85
N LEU A 175 -0.82 7.75 -22.00
CA LEU A 175 0.29 8.59 -22.47
C LEU A 175 1.19 7.89 -23.50
N ARG A 176 1.48 6.59 -23.32
CA ARG A 176 2.35 5.83 -24.23
C ARG A 176 1.63 5.46 -25.52
N ALA A 177 0.34 5.12 -25.45
CA ALA A 177 -0.52 4.89 -26.60
C ALA A 177 -0.56 6.14 -27.49
N GLY A 178 -0.81 7.32 -26.92
CA GLY A 178 -0.79 8.58 -27.67
C GLY A 178 0.56 8.89 -28.32
N GLN A 179 1.67 8.60 -27.64
CA GLN A 179 3.01 8.76 -28.22
C GLN A 179 3.26 7.83 -29.41
N TYR A 180 2.82 6.57 -29.35
CA TYR A 180 2.88 5.68 -30.52
C TYR A 180 1.99 6.18 -31.65
N SER A 181 0.78 6.66 -31.35
CA SER A 181 -0.14 7.23 -32.34
C SER A 181 0.50 8.42 -33.07
N ILE A 182 1.27 9.28 -32.40
CA ILE A 182 2.04 10.34 -33.08
C ILE A 182 3.03 9.77 -34.09
N TYR A 183 3.83 8.76 -33.72
CA TYR A 183 4.78 8.17 -34.67
C TYR A 183 4.10 7.44 -35.83
N LEU A 184 2.93 6.85 -35.60
CA LEU A 184 2.11 6.26 -36.65
C LEU A 184 1.54 7.35 -37.58
N ALA A 185 1.10 8.49 -37.04
CA ALA A 185 0.64 9.61 -37.85
C ALA A 185 1.77 10.16 -38.74
N LEU A 186 2.95 10.36 -38.16
CA LEU A 186 4.12 10.88 -38.86
C LEU A 186 4.58 9.91 -39.98
N THR A 187 4.71 8.62 -39.66
CA THR A 187 5.10 7.61 -40.65
C THR A 187 4.04 7.40 -41.73
N ALA A 188 2.74 7.49 -41.41
CA ALA A 188 1.67 7.47 -42.41
C ALA A 188 1.76 8.67 -43.35
N ASN A 189 2.02 9.87 -42.83
CA ASN A 189 2.22 11.07 -43.64
C ASN A 189 3.44 10.93 -44.57
N ASP A 190 4.57 10.40 -44.07
CA ASP A 190 5.77 10.14 -44.88
C ASP A 190 5.52 9.12 -46.02
N LEU A 191 4.54 8.22 -45.82
CA LEU A 191 4.10 7.25 -46.82
C LEU A 191 3.01 7.79 -47.77
N GLY A 192 2.53 9.02 -47.55
CA GLY A 192 1.45 9.64 -48.32
C GLY A 192 0.03 9.22 -47.92
N GLU A 193 -0.13 8.52 -46.80
CA GLU A 193 -1.40 8.02 -46.28
C GLU A 193 -2.07 9.04 -45.35
N GLN A 194 -2.50 10.16 -45.90
CA GLN A 194 -2.94 11.33 -45.12
C GLN A 194 -4.16 11.05 -44.23
N ALA A 195 -5.16 10.31 -44.73
CA ALA A 195 -6.34 9.96 -43.93
C ALA A 195 -6.00 9.07 -42.71
N ALA A 196 -5.01 8.18 -42.85
CA ALA A 196 -4.50 7.39 -41.74
C ALA A 196 -3.74 8.28 -40.75
N SER A 197 -2.97 9.24 -41.25
CA SER A 197 -2.27 10.23 -40.42
C SER A 197 -3.23 11.01 -39.52
N ASP A 198 -4.30 11.57 -40.11
CA ASP A 198 -5.33 12.33 -39.38
C ASP A 198 -6.00 11.47 -38.29
N THR A 199 -6.35 10.22 -38.62
CA THR A 199 -6.94 9.28 -37.66
C THR A 199 -6.02 9.02 -36.46
N TYR A 200 -4.71 8.86 -36.69
CA TYR A 200 -3.75 8.65 -35.62
C TYR A 200 -3.50 9.92 -34.79
N LEU A 201 -3.59 11.11 -35.38
CA LEU A 201 -3.55 12.37 -34.62
C LEU A 201 -4.77 12.51 -33.71
N ASP A 202 -5.96 12.17 -34.20
CA ASP A 202 -7.18 12.15 -33.39
C ASP A 202 -7.04 11.18 -32.20
N LEU A 203 -6.51 9.97 -32.44
CA LEU A 203 -6.23 9.01 -31.37
C LEU A 203 -5.20 9.54 -30.37
N ALA A 204 -4.13 10.21 -30.84
CA ALA A 204 -3.16 10.82 -29.96
C ALA A 204 -3.79 11.87 -29.03
N GLY A 205 -4.68 12.72 -29.57
CA GLY A 205 -5.44 13.70 -28.79
C GLY A 205 -6.39 13.07 -27.77
N GLN A 206 -7.09 11.99 -28.15
CA GLN A 206 -7.97 11.24 -27.24
C GLN A 206 -7.17 10.66 -26.05
N HIS A 207 -6.06 9.98 -26.31
CA HIS A 207 -5.22 9.43 -25.26
C HIS A 207 -4.58 10.51 -24.37
N ALA A 208 -4.22 11.66 -24.95
CA ALA A 208 -3.73 12.82 -24.19
C ALA A 208 -4.75 13.31 -23.17
N GLN A 209 -6.00 13.44 -23.62
CA GLN A 209 -7.11 13.85 -22.79
C GLN A 209 -7.37 12.84 -21.68
N GLU A 210 -7.36 11.54 -21.99
CA GLU A 210 -7.49 10.48 -20.99
C GLU A 210 -6.35 10.45 -19.96
N ALA A 211 -5.12 10.72 -20.42
CA ALA A 211 -3.95 10.84 -19.54
C ALA A 211 -3.96 12.12 -18.67
N GLY A 212 -4.80 13.10 -19.00
CA GLY A 212 -4.77 14.42 -18.39
C GLY A 212 -3.48 15.18 -18.71
N ASP A 213 -2.81 14.85 -19.81
CA ASP A 213 -1.57 15.48 -20.25
C ASP A 213 -1.89 16.65 -21.20
N ARG A 214 -1.76 17.88 -20.67
CA ARG A 214 -2.02 19.10 -21.44
C ARG A 214 -1.05 19.33 -22.60
N LEU A 215 0.08 18.62 -22.63
CA LEU A 215 1.13 18.80 -23.65
C LEU A 215 0.87 17.99 -24.93
N LEU A 216 -0.14 17.11 -24.92
CA LEU A 216 -0.57 16.30 -26.07
C LEU A 216 -2.03 16.57 -26.47
N SER A 217 -2.76 17.39 -25.71
CA SER A 217 -4.18 17.69 -25.94
C SER A 217 -4.42 19.00 -26.71
N ASP A 218 -3.36 19.74 -27.03
CA ASP A 218 -3.34 20.99 -27.82
C ASP A 218 -2.46 20.81 -29.07
#